data_AF-A0A8D0GP22-F1
#
_entry.id   AF-A0A8D0GP22-F1
#
_cell.length_a   1.000
_cell.length_b   1.000
_cell.length_c   1.000
_cell.angle_alpha   90.00
_cell.angle_beta   90.00
_cell.angle_gamma   90.00
#
_symmetry.space_group_name_H-M   'P 1'
#
loop_
_entity.id
_entity.type
_entity.pdbx_description
1 polymer ?
#
loop_
_entity_poly.entity_id
_entity_poly.type
_entity_poly.pdbx_seq_one_letter_code
_entity_poly.pdbx_strand_id
1 'polypeptide(L)'
;MPCRRQPRPPSETPREELLYQTYYSLSQQYPLILLLLGIVLGICLALSATSFASGRDFASHLGFLVTLFVALAVFSLILVLVCIESLFQRCTRLFSAVIWSCLLTMGYVFIFTGGVVCAWDQVSFFLFIIFTVYTMLPICMCEAVAAGVLSSLSHIIVLAVYLSAEHGSWVELIVQLLANTVIFICGNLVGAYHKHLMEAALQETFHETFNLIQSRVKLESEKRHQEHLLLSILPAYIALEMKAEIIERLRDGGQVRRRHETANNFHNLYVKR
;
A
#
# COMPACT_ATOMS: atom_id res chain seq x y z
N MET A 1 9.64 31.47 3.36
CA MET A 1 10.53 30.81 4.34
C MET A 1 10.89 29.44 3.78
N PRO A 2 12.18 29.12 3.55
CA PRO A 2 12.55 27.78 3.10
C PRO A 2 12.58 26.83 4.30
N CYS A 3 11.85 25.72 4.22
CA CYS A 3 11.91 24.61 5.17
C CYS A 3 13.36 24.12 5.28
N ARG A 4 13.97 24.35 6.43
CA ARG A 4 15.31 23.87 6.77
C ARG A 4 15.21 22.34 6.89
N ARG A 5 15.69 21.60 5.88
CA ARG A 5 15.93 20.15 6.00
C ARG A 5 16.87 19.94 7.20
N GLN A 6 16.32 19.45 8.30
CA GLN A 6 17.09 19.12 9.48
C GLN A 6 18.00 17.92 9.13
N PRO A 7 19.31 17.95 9.45
CA PRO A 7 20.20 16.85 9.12
C PRO A 7 19.79 15.59 9.90
N ARG A 8 19.70 14.45 9.21
CA ARG A 8 19.43 13.14 9.80
C ARG A 8 20.46 12.83 10.90
N PRO A 9 20.07 12.47 12.13
CA PRO A 9 21.00 11.96 13.13
C PRO A 9 21.53 10.58 12.68
N PRO A 10 22.85 10.33 12.71
CA PRO A 10 23.42 9.08 12.24
C PRO A 10 23.70 8.13 13.41
N SER A 11 22.91 7.06 13.61
CA SER A 11 23.37 5.84 14.32
C SER A 11 22.45 4.59 14.38
N GLU A 12 21.29 4.49 13.71
CA GLU A 12 20.44 3.26 13.73
C GLU A 12 20.02 2.73 12.33
N THR A 13 20.81 3.04 11.30
CA THR A 13 20.39 2.97 9.89
C THR A 13 19.90 1.60 9.38
N PRO A 14 20.50 0.43 9.70
CA PRO A 14 20.09 -0.83 9.05
C PRO A 14 18.78 -1.39 9.62
N ARG A 15 18.51 -1.17 10.91
CA ARG A 15 17.30 -1.66 11.58
C ARG A 15 16.10 -0.79 11.21
N GLU A 16 16.28 0.52 11.14
CA GLU A 16 15.26 1.46 10.70
C GLU A 16 14.85 1.22 9.24
N GLU A 17 15.82 0.96 8.35
CA GLU A 17 15.54 0.63 6.94
C GLU A 17 14.73 -0.67 6.80
N LEU A 18 15.06 -1.70 7.58
CA LEU A 18 14.30 -2.95 7.61
C LEU A 18 12.86 -2.73 8.11
N LEU A 19 12.70 -1.98 9.20
CA LEU A 19 11.39 -1.64 9.75
C LEU A 19 10.56 -0.82 8.76
N TYR A 20 11.17 0.14 8.08
CA TYR A 20 10.54 0.91 7.01
C TYR A 20 10.09 0.00 5.86
N GLN A 21 10.96 -0.89 5.40
CA GLN A 21 10.65 -1.80 4.28
C GLN A 21 9.53 -2.78 4.63
N THR A 22 9.54 -3.34 5.84
CA THR A 22 8.45 -4.21 6.33
C THR A 22 7.15 -3.41 6.45
N TYR A 23 7.17 -2.22 7.07
CA TYR A 23 6.01 -1.35 7.19
C TYR A 23 5.43 -0.95 5.83
N TYR A 24 6.28 -0.52 4.88
CA TYR A 24 5.92 -0.21 3.50
C TYR A 24 5.21 -1.39 2.83
N SER A 25 5.79 -2.59 2.93
CA SER A 25 5.26 -3.79 2.29
C SER A 25 3.90 -4.22 2.86
N LEU A 26 3.71 -4.12 4.18
CA LEU A 26 2.51 -4.60 4.87
C LEU A 26 1.38 -3.57 4.87
N SER A 27 1.68 -2.31 5.17
CA SER A 27 0.66 -1.28 5.36
C SER A 27 0.13 -0.72 4.04
N GLN A 28 0.99 -0.59 3.03
CA GLN A 28 0.63 0.11 1.80
C GLN A 28 0.62 -0.81 0.58
N GLN A 29 1.66 -1.60 0.40
CA GLN A 29 1.82 -2.40 -0.82
C GLN A 29 0.88 -3.62 -0.86
N TYR A 30 0.69 -4.30 0.27
CA TYR A 30 -0.22 -5.44 0.40
C TYR A 30 -1.67 -5.12 -0.02
N PRO A 31 -2.34 -4.08 0.51
CA PRO A 31 -3.70 -3.75 0.09
C PRO A 31 -3.77 -3.28 -1.37
N LEU A 32 -2.74 -2.58 -1.89
CA LEU A 32 -2.71 -2.13 -3.29
C LEU A 32 -2.64 -3.31 -4.28
N ILE A 33 -1.86 -4.34 -3.98
CA ILE A 33 -1.81 -5.54 -4.84
C ILE A 33 -3.10 -6.33 -4.77
N LEU A 34 -3.69 -6.50 -3.58
CA LEU A 34 -4.98 -7.15 -3.45
C LEU A 34 -6.06 -6.39 -4.24
N LEU A 35 -6.05 -5.07 -4.17
CA LEU A 35 -6.92 -4.20 -4.96
C LEU A 35 -6.69 -4.39 -6.45
N LEU A 36 -5.43 -4.33 -6.91
CA LEU A 36 -5.08 -4.55 -8.31
C LEU A 36 -5.59 -5.90 -8.80
N LEU A 37 -5.33 -6.96 -8.03
CA LEU A 37 -5.66 -8.31 -8.40
C LEU A 37 -7.18 -8.52 -8.42
N GLY A 38 -7.90 -7.91 -7.47
CA GLY A 38 -9.36 -7.87 -7.48
C GLY A 38 -9.93 -7.14 -8.69
N ILE A 39 -9.36 -5.99 -9.07
CA ILE A 39 -9.75 -5.24 -10.28
C ILE A 39 -9.53 -6.09 -11.53
N VAL A 40 -8.34 -6.66 -11.70
CA VAL A 40 -7.99 -7.46 -12.89
C VAL A 40 -8.82 -8.74 -12.95
N LEU A 41 -9.02 -9.42 -11.83
CA LEU A 41 -9.88 -10.60 -11.76
C LEU A 41 -11.34 -10.24 -12.11
N GLY A 42 -11.85 -9.13 -11.58
CA GLY A 42 -13.18 -8.62 -11.88
C GLY A 42 -13.37 -8.30 -13.37
N ILE A 43 -12.39 -7.65 -13.99
CA ILE A 43 -12.39 -7.37 -15.43
C ILE A 43 -12.38 -8.68 -16.23
N CYS A 44 -11.49 -9.62 -15.90
CA CYS A 44 -11.41 -10.89 -16.60
C CYS A 44 -12.69 -11.74 -16.45
N LEU A 45 -13.32 -11.73 -15.27
CA LEU A 45 -14.60 -12.40 -15.03
C LEU A 45 -15.74 -11.73 -15.80
N ALA A 46 -15.78 -10.40 -15.84
CA ALA A 46 -16.76 -9.64 -16.61
C ALA A 46 -16.63 -9.94 -18.11
N LEU A 47 -15.41 -9.90 -18.64
CA LEU A 47 -15.13 -10.26 -20.04
C LEU A 47 -15.51 -11.71 -20.36
N SER A 48 -15.32 -12.62 -19.40
CA SER A 48 -15.70 -14.03 -19.57
C SER A 48 -17.21 -14.13 -19.66
N ALA A 49 -17.93 -13.52 -18.70
CA ALA A 49 -19.38 -13.51 -18.65
C ALA A 49 -20.00 -12.87 -19.89
N THR A 50 -19.46 -11.74 -20.37
CA THR A 50 -19.95 -11.09 -21.60
C THR A 50 -19.71 -11.96 -22.84
N SER A 51 -18.59 -12.69 -22.90
CA SER A 51 -18.28 -13.59 -24.00
C SER A 51 -19.25 -14.77 -24.05
N PHE A 52 -19.55 -15.36 -22.89
CA PHE A 52 -20.55 -16.42 -22.78
C PHE A 52 -21.96 -15.91 -23.09
N ALA A 53 -22.35 -14.74 -22.57
CA ALA A 53 -23.67 -14.15 -22.80
C ALA A 53 -23.88 -13.75 -24.26
N SER A 54 -22.83 -13.36 -24.98
CA SER A 54 -22.91 -12.96 -26.38
C SER A 54 -23.04 -14.14 -27.34
N GLY A 55 -22.93 -15.39 -26.87
CA GLY A 55 -23.09 -16.60 -27.69
C GLY A 55 -22.10 -16.68 -28.87
N ARG A 56 -20.93 -16.04 -28.76
CA ARG A 56 -19.95 -15.97 -29.85
C ARG A 56 -19.39 -17.35 -30.16
N ASP A 57 -19.24 -17.66 -31.44
CA ASP A 57 -18.69 -18.95 -31.88
C ASP A 57 -17.31 -19.19 -31.27
N PHE A 58 -17.19 -20.24 -30.45
CA PHE A 58 -15.98 -20.57 -29.71
C PHE A 58 -14.76 -20.82 -30.62
N ALA A 59 -14.99 -21.21 -31.87
CA ALA A 59 -13.92 -21.57 -32.80
C ALA A 59 -13.13 -20.36 -33.32
N SER A 60 -13.76 -19.19 -33.51
CA SER A 60 -13.11 -17.99 -34.05
C SER A 60 -12.36 -17.18 -32.99
N HIS A 61 -12.73 -17.31 -31.71
CA HIS A 61 -12.16 -16.55 -30.60
C HIS A 61 -11.49 -17.42 -29.54
N LEU A 62 -11.09 -18.64 -29.89
CA LEU A 62 -10.46 -19.59 -28.97
C LEU A 62 -9.24 -18.99 -28.28
N GLY A 63 -8.39 -18.27 -29.02
CA GLY A 63 -7.20 -17.59 -28.46
C GLY A 63 -7.56 -16.59 -27.35
N PHE A 64 -8.54 -15.72 -27.60
CA PHE A 64 -9.02 -14.75 -26.61
C PHE A 64 -9.54 -15.44 -25.35
N LEU A 65 -10.38 -16.47 -25.52
CA LEU A 65 -11.01 -17.16 -24.39
C LEU A 65 -9.98 -17.96 -23.57
N VAL A 66 -9.06 -18.67 -24.23
CA VAL A 66 -7.98 -19.40 -23.56
C VAL A 66 -7.11 -18.44 -22.76
N THR A 67 -6.69 -17.33 -23.35
CA THR A 67 -5.87 -16.33 -22.66
C THR A 67 -6.60 -15.74 -21.45
N LEU A 68 -7.91 -15.48 -21.56
CA LEU A 68 -8.73 -15.00 -20.46
C LEU A 68 -8.81 -16.00 -19.30
N PHE A 69 -9.06 -17.28 -19.60
CA PHE A 69 -9.10 -18.34 -18.57
C PHE A 69 -7.73 -18.58 -17.93
N VAL A 70 -6.65 -18.58 -18.72
CA VAL A 70 -5.29 -18.70 -18.21
C VAL A 70 -4.96 -17.52 -17.31
N ALA A 71 -5.30 -16.29 -17.71
CA ALA A 71 -5.12 -15.10 -16.89
C ALA A 71 -5.92 -15.19 -15.58
N LEU A 72 -7.20 -15.60 -15.64
CA LEU A 72 -8.01 -15.84 -14.44
C LEU A 72 -7.35 -16.84 -13.49
N ALA A 73 -6.85 -17.96 -14.00
CA ALA A 73 -6.18 -18.97 -13.20
C ALA A 73 -4.89 -18.44 -12.58
N VAL A 74 -4.05 -17.75 -13.36
CA VAL A 74 -2.79 -17.15 -12.89
C VAL A 74 -3.05 -16.07 -11.83
N PHE A 75 -3.98 -15.15 -12.06
CA PHE A 75 -4.30 -14.10 -11.10
C PHE A 75 -4.94 -14.66 -9.82
N SER A 76 -5.81 -15.66 -9.94
CA SER A 76 -6.38 -16.35 -8.77
C SER A 76 -5.29 -17.08 -7.97
N LEU A 77 -4.35 -17.74 -8.65
CA LEU A 77 -3.21 -18.38 -8.00
C LEU A 77 -2.36 -17.36 -7.25
N ILE A 78 -1.99 -16.25 -7.92
CA ILE A 78 -1.24 -15.16 -7.28
C ILE A 78 -1.99 -14.63 -6.06
N LEU A 79 -3.33 -14.53 -6.12
CA LEU A 79 -4.15 -14.03 -5.01
C LEU A 79 -4.02 -14.91 -3.79
N VAL A 80 -4.12 -16.23 -3.99
CA VAL A 80 -3.90 -17.22 -2.92
C VAL A 80 -2.48 -17.16 -2.39
N LEU A 81 -1.47 -16.98 -3.24
CA LEU A 81 -0.07 -16.87 -2.81
C LEU A 81 0.22 -15.58 -2.04
N VAL A 82 -0.39 -14.46 -2.42
CA VAL A 82 -0.25 -13.17 -1.73
C VAL A 82 -0.79 -13.24 -0.31
N CYS A 83 -1.86 -14.02 -0.06
CA CYS A 83 -2.37 -14.28 1.29
C CYS A 83 -1.35 -14.95 2.23
N ILE A 84 -0.29 -15.55 1.68
CA ILE A 84 0.82 -16.10 2.45
C ILE A 84 1.89 -15.00 2.61
N GLU A 85 1.81 -14.25 3.72
CA GLU A 85 2.66 -13.08 3.99
C GLU A 85 4.16 -13.36 3.81
N SER A 86 4.62 -14.53 4.24
CA SER A 86 6.03 -14.95 4.13
C SER A 86 6.50 -15.16 2.69
N LEU A 87 5.63 -15.68 1.81
CA LEU A 87 5.93 -15.82 0.38
C LEU A 87 5.84 -14.49 -0.33
N PHE A 88 4.85 -13.67 0.03
CA PHE A 88 4.68 -12.34 -0.50
C PHE A 88 5.95 -11.51 -0.33
N GLN A 89 6.46 -11.38 0.90
CA GLN A 89 7.67 -10.59 1.16
C GLN A 89 8.91 -11.13 0.44
N ARG A 90 9.05 -12.46 0.32
CA ARG A 90 10.22 -13.08 -0.33
C ARG A 90 10.19 -12.98 -1.86
N CYS A 91 9.01 -13.12 -2.46
CA CYS A 91 8.82 -13.25 -3.90
C CYS A 91 8.11 -12.06 -4.55
N THR A 92 8.02 -10.93 -3.85
CA THR A 92 7.35 -9.69 -4.30
C THR A 92 7.75 -9.25 -5.72
N ARG A 93 9.05 -9.26 -6.04
CA ARG A 93 9.54 -8.89 -7.38
C ARG A 93 9.10 -9.88 -8.46
N LEU A 94 9.07 -11.18 -8.14
CA LEU A 94 8.62 -12.22 -9.06
C LEU A 94 7.13 -12.07 -9.35
N PHE A 95 6.29 -11.86 -8.32
CA PHE A 95 4.87 -11.61 -8.53
C PHE A 95 4.63 -10.38 -9.40
N SER A 96 5.37 -9.30 -9.14
CA SER A 96 5.28 -8.07 -9.94
C SER A 96 5.62 -8.31 -11.41
N ALA A 97 6.73 -9.04 -11.68
CA ALA A 97 7.13 -9.39 -13.03
C ALA A 97 6.09 -10.28 -13.74
N VAL A 98 5.54 -11.29 -13.03
CA VAL A 98 4.50 -12.17 -13.57
C VAL A 98 3.23 -11.38 -13.89
N ILE A 99 2.75 -10.54 -12.97
CA ILE A 99 1.56 -9.70 -13.20
C ILE A 99 1.77 -8.80 -14.42
N TRP A 100 2.90 -8.09 -14.48
CA TRP A 100 3.23 -7.20 -15.60
C TRP A 100 3.29 -7.97 -16.94
N SER A 101 3.98 -9.11 -16.96
CA SER A 101 4.07 -9.95 -18.17
C SER A 101 2.71 -10.50 -18.61
N CYS A 102 1.84 -10.87 -17.66
CA CYS A 102 0.51 -11.40 -17.94
C CYS A 102 -0.38 -10.30 -18.51
N LEU A 103 -0.36 -9.10 -17.90
CA LEU A 103 -1.08 -7.95 -18.43
C LEU A 103 -0.60 -7.56 -19.83
N LEU A 104 0.72 -7.53 -20.08
CA LEU A 104 1.25 -7.29 -21.43
C LEU A 104 0.78 -8.35 -22.43
N THR A 105 0.85 -9.62 -22.06
CA THR A 105 0.42 -10.74 -22.93
C THR A 105 -1.07 -10.61 -23.26
N MET A 106 -1.90 -10.32 -22.26
CA MET A 106 -3.33 -10.06 -22.46
C MET A 106 -3.56 -8.90 -23.43
N GLY A 107 -2.80 -7.81 -23.27
CA GLY A 107 -2.89 -6.64 -24.16
C GLY A 107 -2.62 -7.00 -25.62
N TYR A 108 -1.57 -7.77 -25.88
CA TYR A 108 -1.24 -8.20 -27.24
C TYR A 108 -2.26 -9.19 -27.81
N VAL A 109 -2.69 -10.18 -27.03
CA VAL A 109 -3.70 -11.12 -27.50
C VAL A 109 -5.00 -10.39 -27.84
N PHE A 110 -5.39 -9.37 -27.07
CA PHE A 110 -6.60 -8.60 -27.33
C PHE A 110 -6.51 -7.80 -28.64
N ILE A 111 -5.35 -7.22 -28.96
CA ILE A 111 -5.11 -6.55 -30.25
C ILE A 111 -5.30 -7.53 -31.41
N PHE A 112 -4.65 -8.69 -31.36
CA PHE A 112 -4.67 -9.65 -32.49
C PHE A 112 -5.95 -10.46 -32.61
N THR A 113 -6.79 -10.48 -31.58
CA THR A 113 -8.08 -11.20 -31.60
C THR A 113 -9.27 -10.30 -31.93
N GLY A 114 -9.06 -8.97 -32.00
CA GLY A 114 -10.07 -7.95 -32.26
C GLY A 114 -10.49 -7.79 -33.73
N GLY A 115 -9.82 -8.43 -34.67
CA GLY A 115 -10.08 -8.29 -36.11
C GLY A 115 -9.13 -7.28 -36.75
N VAL A 116 -9.67 -6.25 -37.42
CA VAL A 116 -8.84 -5.23 -38.09
C VAL A 116 -8.14 -4.38 -37.03
N VAL A 117 -6.81 -4.36 -37.06
CA VAL A 117 -5.99 -3.62 -36.10
C VAL A 117 -5.95 -2.15 -36.52
N CYS A 118 -6.43 -1.27 -35.63
CA CYS A 118 -6.33 0.18 -35.81
C CYS A 118 -5.20 0.75 -34.95
N ALA A 119 -4.60 1.88 -35.33
CA ALA A 119 -3.54 2.47 -34.50
C ALA A 119 -4.00 3.06 -33.15
N TRP A 120 -5.31 3.19 -32.92
CA TRP A 120 -5.87 3.51 -31.60
C TRP A 120 -6.16 2.27 -30.75
N ASP A 121 -5.96 1.08 -31.30
CA ASP A 121 -6.37 -0.15 -30.64
C ASP A 121 -5.54 -0.39 -29.38
N GLN A 122 -6.25 -0.68 -28.30
CA GLN A 122 -5.72 -1.04 -27.00
C GLN A 122 -4.79 -0.02 -26.31
N VAL A 123 -4.68 1.23 -26.80
CA VAL A 123 -3.85 2.29 -26.18
C VAL A 123 -4.24 2.53 -24.71
N SER A 124 -5.54 2.57 -24.41
CA SER A 124 -6.06 2.74 -23.05
C SER A 124 -5.66 1.62 -22.11
N PHE A 125 -5.58 0.38 -22.60
CA PHE A 125 -5.16 -0.76 -21.80
C PHE A 125 -3.65 -0.75 -21.53
N PHE A 126 -2.84 -0.32 -22.51
CA PHE A 126 -1.41 -0.11 -22.26
C PHE A 126 -1.15 1.06 -21.29
N LEU A 127 -1.95 2.12 -21.33
CA LEU A 127 -1.94 3.16 -20.30
C LEU A 127 -2.31 2.61 -18.92
N PHE A 128 -3.31 1.74 -18.84
CA PHE A 128 -3.65 1.03 -17.60
C PHE A 128 -2.46 0.22 -17.08
N ILE A 129 -1.76 -0.53 -17.94
CA ILE A 129 -0.53 -1.26 -17.57
C ILE A 129 0.52 -0.31 -17.01
N ILE A 130 0.80 0.80 -17.70
CA ILE A 130 1.78 1.80 -17.27
C ILE A 130 1.39 2.34 -15.89
N PHE A 131 0.14 2.75 -15.70
CA PHE A 131 -0.33 3.26 -14.41
C PHE A 131 -0.19 2.21 -13.31
N THR A 132 -0.65 0.98 -13.55
CA THR A 132 -0.53 -0.16 -12.63
C THR A 132 0.92 -0.45 -12.22
N VAL A 133 1.86 -0.40 -13.17
CA VAL A 133 3.30 -0.59 -12.92
C VAL A 133 3.84 0.46 -11.94
N TYR A 134 3.41 1.71 -12.05
CA TYR A 134 3.86 2.78 -11.17
C TYR A 134 3.13 2.79 -9.82
N THR A 135 1.81 2.59 -9.80
CA THR A 135 0.99 2.87 -8.61
C THR A 135 0.67 1.65 -7.76
N MET A 136 0.62 0.46 -8.35
CA MET A 136 0.16 -0.76 -7.67
C MET A 136 1.26 -1.82 -7.56
N LEU A 137 2.28 -1.79 -8.42
CA LEU A 137 3.36 -2.78 -8.39
C LEU A 137 4.47 -2.45 -7.37
N PRO A 138 4.88 -3.43 -6.55
CA PRO A 138 5.96 -3.39 -5.57
C PRO A 138 7.41 -3.09 -5.99
N ILE A 139 7.63 -2.49 -7.14
CA ILE A 139 8.96 -2.46 -7.75
C ILE A 139 9.66 -1.14 -7.46
N CYS A 140 10.98 -1.13 -7.56
CA CYS A 140 11.75 0.11 -7.38
C CYS A 140 11.39 1.13 -8.47
N MET A 141 11.61 2.42 -8.21
CA MET A 141 11.36 3.48 -9.20
C MET A 141 12.04 3.21 -10.55
N CYS A 142 13.31 2.78 -10.55
CA CYS A 142 14.04 2.44 -11.77
C CYS A 142 13.40 1.27 -12.54
N GLU A 143 12.96 0.24 -11.82
CA GLU A 143 12.30 -0.93 -12.41
C GLU A 143 10.92 -0.55 -12.98
N ALA A 144 10.17 0.33 -12.29
CA ALA A 144 8.90 0.86 -12.78
C ALA A 144 9.08 1.68 -14.05
N VAL A 145 10.08 2.56 -14.08
CA VAL A 145 10.41 3.34 -15.28
C VAL A 145 10.81 2.42 -16.43
N ALA A 146 11.67 1.43 -16.18
CA ALA A 146 12.05 0.45 -17.19
C ALA A 146 10.85 -0.33 -17.73
N ALA A 147 9.98 -0.85 -16.86
CA ALA A 147 8.78 -1.59 -17.25
C ALA A 147 7.77 -0.72 -18.02
N GLY A 148 7.53 0.53 -17.59
CA GLY A 148 6.65 1.47 -18.27
C GLY A 148 7.16 1.87 -19.66
N VAL A 149 8.46 2.18 -19.77
CA VAL A 149 9.11 2.48 -21.05
C VAL A 149 9.09 1.26 -21.96
N LEU A 150 9.39 0.07 -21.44
CA LEU A 150 9.37 -1.17 -22.22
C LEU A 150 7.95 -1.52 -22.72
N SER A 151 6.93 -1.36 -21.88
CA SER A 151 5.52 -1.50 -22.30
C SER A 151 5.14 -0.51 -23.40
N SER A 152 5.59 0.75 -23.29
CA SER A 152 5.31 1.80 -24.27
C SER A 152 6.00 1.53 -25.61
N LEU A 153 7.32 1.27 -25.56
CA LEU A 153 8.12 0.98 -26.75
C LEU A 153 7.64 -0.28 -27.45
N SER A 154 7.33 -1.34 -26.70
CA SER A 154 6.84 -2.58 -27.29
C SER A 154 5.51 -2.38 -28.02
N HIS A 155 4.56 -1.61 -27.46
CA HIS A 155 3.30 -1.27 -28.15
C HIS A 155 3.55 -0.47 -29.43
N ILE A 156 4.35 0.61 -29.34
CA ILE A 156 4.68 1.45 -30.49
C ILE A 156 5.37 0.65 -31.59
N ILE A 157 6.35 -0.20 -31.25
CA ILE A 157 7.09 -1.02 -32.22
C ILE A 157 6.18 -2.05 -32.88
N VAL A 158 5.39 -2.78 -32.10
CA VAL A 158 4.46 -3.81 -32.64
C VAL A 158 3.46 -3.16 -33.59
N LEU A 159 2.88 -2.03 -33.18
CA LEU A 159 1.91 -1.31 -33.99
C LEU A 159 2.54 -0.67 -35.24
N ALA A 160 3.77 -0.13 -35.11
CA ALA A 160 4.54 0.38 -36.25
C ALA A 160 4.75 -0.69 -37.31
N VAL A 161 5.26 -1.86 -36.90
CA VAL A 161 5.60 -2.95 -37.81
C VAL A 161 4.34 -3.51 -38.47
N TYR A 162 3.28 -3.73 -37.69
CA TYR A 162 2.04 -4.29 -38.21
C TYR A 162 1.36 -3.36 -39.23
N LEU A 163 1.19 -2.09 -38.88
CA LEU A 163 0.51 -1.13 -39.76
C LEU A 163 1.36 -0.73 -40.97
N SER A 164 2.69 -0.70 -40.84
CA SER A 164 3.59 -0.43 -41.98
C SER A 164 3.55 -1.54 -43.03
N ALA A 165 3.18 -2.76 -42.64
CA ALA A 165 3.00 -3.87 -43.56
C ALA A 165 1.65 -3.83 -44.29
N GLU A 166 0.64 -3.18 -43.72
CA GLU A 166 -0.74 -3.20 -44.21
C GLU A 166 -1.16 -1.92 -44.95
N HIS A 167 -0.65 -0.75 -44.55
CA HIS A 167 -1.08 0.56 -45.07
C HIS A 167 -0.08 1.21 -46.03
N GLY A 168 -0.57 1.77 -47.14
CA GLY A 168 0.25 2.48 -48.13
C GLY A 168 0.52 3.98 -47.83
N SER A 169 -0.20 4.60 -46.88
CA SER A 169 -0.05 6.03 -46.53
C SER A 169 0.81 6.22 -45.28
N TRP A 170 2.11 6.44 -45.48
CA TRP A 170 3.08 6.63 -44.40
C TRP A 170 2.83 7.86 -43.53
N VAL A 171 2.21 8.90 -44.07
CA VAL A 171 2.00 10.18 -43.35
C VAL A 171 1.00 10.02 -42.22
N GLU A 172 -0.14 9.36 -42.46
CA GLU A 172 -1.18 9.14 -41.45
C GLU A 172 -0.67 8.23 -40.32
N LEU A 173 0.09 7.19 -40.69
CA LEU A 173 0.72 6.27 -39.76
C LEU A 173 1.68 7.00 -38.81
N ILE A 174 2.57 7.85 -39.33
CA ILE A 174 3.52 8.62 -38.50
C ILE A 174 2.81 9.55 -37.53
N VAL A 175 1.77 10.27 -37.98
CA VAL A 175 1.01 11.20 -37.13
C VAL A 175 0.33 10.45 -35.98
N GLN A 176 -0.23 9.27 -36.25
CA GLN A 176 -0.92 8.48 -35.23
C GLN A 176 0.06 7.84 -34.24
N LEU A 177 1.20 7.32 -34.70
CA LEU A 177 2.25 6.82 -33.81
C LEU A 177 2.84 7.93 -32.94
N LEU A 178 2.98 9.15 -33.49
CA LEU A 178 3.44 10.30 -32.72
C LEU A 178 2.44 10.64 -31.61
N ALA A 179 1.14 10.65 -31.90
CA ALA A 179 0.09 10.87 -30.90
C ALA A 179 0.16 9.82 -29.77
N ASN A 180 0.26 8.54 -30.11
CA ASN A 180 0.41 7.45 -29.14
C ASN A 180 1.69 7.60 -28.31
N THR A 181 2.80 8.01 -28.93
CA THR A 181 4.07 8.25 -28.26
C THR A 181 3.94 9.38 -27.22
N VAL A 182 3.30 10.49 -27.57
CA VAL A 182 3.07 11.61 -26.64
C VAL A 182 2.20 11.17 -25.46
N ILE A 183 1.14 10.38 -25.73
CA ILE A 183 0.26 9.84 -24.70
C ILE A 183 1.03 8.93 -23.74
N PHE A 184 1.89 8.03 -24.25
CA PHE A 184 2.69 7.15 -23.39
C PHE A 184 3.77 7.91 -22.61
N ILE A 185 4.41 8.93 -23.19
CA ILE A 185 5.34 9.79 -22.46
C ILE A 185 4.61 10.47 -21.29
N CYS A 186 3.42 11.02 -21.55
CA CYS A 186 2.58 11.63 -20.52
C CYS A 186 2.20 10.62 -19.43
N GLY A 187 1.74 9.42 -19.81
CA GLY A 187 1.40 8.36 -18.86
C GLY A 187 2.57 7.93 -17.97
N ASN A 188 3.77 7.81 -18.55
CA ASN A 188 4.98 7.49 -17.78
C ASN A 188 5.37 8.61 -16.83
N LEU A 189 5.29 9.87 -17.26
CA LEU A 189 5.62 11.01 -16.40
C LEU A 189 4.65 11.13 -15.24
N VAL A 190 3.35 11.03 -15.50
CA VAL A 190 2.31 11.09 -14.45
C VAL A 190 2.45 9.91 -13.49
N GLY A 191 2.68 8.70 -14.01
CA GLY A 191 2.92 7.51 -13.20
C GLY A 191 4.16 7.64 -12.31
N ALA A 192 5.28 8.07 -12.88
CA ALA A 192 6.52 8.33 -12.15
C ALA A 192 6.31 9.39 -11.06
N TYR A 193 5.66 10.50 -11.40
CA TYR A 193 5.34 11.55 -10.44
C TYR A 193 4.47 11.01 -9.29
N HIS A 194 3.44 10.23 -9.59
CA HIS A 194 2.55 9.65 -8.59
C HIS A 194 3.30 8.67 -7.68
N LYS A 195 4.13 7.80 -8.25
CA LYS A 195 4.95 6.85 -7.48
C LYS A 195 5.89 7.60 -6.53
N HIS A 196 6.57 8.64 -7.03
CA HIS A 196 7.46 9.45 -6.22
C HIS A 196 6.73 10.19 -5.09
N LEU A 197 5.58 10.79 -5.39
CA LEU A 197 4.73 11.45 -4.40
C LEU A 197 4.29 10.48 -3.30
N MET A 198 3.89 9.27 -3.69
CA MET A 198 3.45 8.22 -2.79
C MET A 198 4.57 7.73 -1.87
N GLU A 199 5.77 7.48 -2.43
CA GLU A 199 6.95 7.08 -1.65
C GLU A 199 7.37 8.19 -0.68
N ALA A 200 7.34 9.45 -1.09
CA ALA A 200 7.67 10.59 -0.23
C ALA A 200 6.67 10.74 0.94
N ALA A 201 5.37 10.66 0.66
CA ALA A 201 4.33 10.73 1.70
C ALA A 201 4.45 9.57 2.72
N LEU A 202 4.82 8.38 2.26
CA LEU A 202 5.01 7.24 3.16
C LEU A 202 6.26 7.38 4.04
N GLN A 203 7.35 7.94 3.49
CA GLN A 203 8.55 8.21 4.28
C GLN A 203 8.28 9.24 5.39
N GLU A 204 7.51 10.28 5.10
CA GLU A 204 7.11 11.29 6.09
C GLU A 204 6.27 10.65 7.20
N THR A 205 5.23 9.89 6.86
CA THR A 205 4.35 9.23 7.85
C THR A 205 5.08 8.17 8.69
N PHE A 206 6.02 7.43 8.10
CA PHE A 206 6.86 6.49 8.85
C PHE A 206 7.74 7.19 9.87
N HIS A 207 8.43 8.27 9.48
CA HIS A 207 9.31 8.99 10.40
C HIS A 207 8.53 9.63 11.55
N GLU A 208 7.35 10.19 11.29
CA GLU A 208 6.47 10.70 12.34
C GLU A 208 6.06 9.59 13.31
N THR A 209 5.61 8.45 12.79
CA THR A 209 5.18 7.30 13.61
C THR A 209 6.34 6.74 14.44
N PHE A 210 7.53 6.62 13.85
CA PHE A 210 8.72 6.11 14.52
C PHE A 210 9.18 7.02 15.67
N ASN A 211 9.26 8.33 15.44
CA ASN A 211 9.62 9.31 16.47
C ASN A 211 8.64 9.29 17.66
N LEU A 212 7.34 9.13 17.36
CA LEU A 212 6.32 8.99 18.40
C LEU A 212 6.53 7.71 19.21
N ILE A 213 6.75 6.56 18.57
CA ILE A 213 7.02 5.29 19.26
C ILE A 213 8.28 5.41 20.14
N GLN A 214 9.37 5.97 19.63
CA GLN A 214 10.61 6.14 20.38
C GLN A 214 10.41 7.04 21.61
N SER A 215 9.67 8.15 21.46
CA SER A 215 9.36 9.03 22.59
C SER A 215 8.51 8.32 23.65
N ARG A 216 7.55 7.48 23.23
CA ARG A 216 6.71 6.67 24.13
C ARG A 216 7.52 5.62 24.88
N VAL A 217 8.38 4.88 24.20
CA VAL A 217 9.28 3.89 24.82
C VAL A 217 10.20 4.56 25.85
N LYS A 218 10.76 5.73 25.52
CA LYS A 218 11.58 6.50 26.45
C LYS A 218 10.80 6.94 27.68
N LEU A 219 9.61 7.52 27.49
CA LEU A 219 8.72 7.92 28.59
C LEU A 219 8.34 6.73 29.49
N GLU A 220 8.06 5.56 28.93
CA GLU A 220 7.79 4.36 29.72
C GLU A 220 9.02 3.88 30.51
N SER A 221 10.22 3.99 29.93
CA SER A 221 11.46 3.65 30.63
C SER A 221 11.74 4.59 31.80
N GLU A 222 11.52 5.90 31.61
CA GLU A 222 11.65 6.92 32.65
C GLU A 222 10.59 6.72 33.75
N LYS A 223 9.34 6.41 33.36
CA LYS A 223 8.28 6.06 34.31
C LYS A 223 8.62 4.84 35.14
N ARG A 224 9.09 3.74 34.53
CA ARG A 224 9.53 2.52 35.26
C ARG A 224 10.68 2.84 36.22
N HIS A 225 11.61 3.70 35.80
CA HIS A 225 12.69 4.14 36.66
C HIS A 225 12.18 4.98 37.85
N GLN A 226 11.22 5.87 37.61
CA GLN A 226 10.59 6.67 38.67
C GLN A 226 9.76 5.80 39.63
N GLU A 227 9.05 4.78 39.15
CA GLU A 227 8.33 3.81 39.99
C GLU A 227 9.31 2.97 40.84
N HIS A 228 10.43 2.53 40.27
CA HIS A 228 11.48 1.82 40.99
C HIS A 228 12.14 2.70 42.07
N LEU A 229 12.41 3.97 41.77
CA LEU A 229 12.93 4.95 42.74
C LEU A 229 11.89 5.28 43.83
N LEU A 230 10.61 5.40 43.47
CA LEU A 230 9.53 5.66 44.42
C LEU A 230 9.35 4.49 45.40
N LEU A 231 9.48 3.24 44.95
CA LEU A 231 9.49 2.05 45.81
C LEU A 231 10.76 1.91 46.68
N SER A 232 11.83 2.65 46.38
CA SER A 232 13.05 2.68 47.21
C SER A 232 12.99 3.73 48.33
N ILE A 233 12.06 4.70 48.27
CA ILE A 233 11.95 5.81 49.23
C ILE A 233 10.62 5.76 50.04
N LEU A 234 9.58 5.07 49.56
CA LEU A 234 8.37 4.83 50.35
C LEU A 234 8.39 3.38 50.90
N PRO A 235 8.52 3.15 52.22
CA PRO A 235 8.51 1.81 52.78
C PRO A 235 7.20 1.11 52.40
N ALA A 236 7.28 0.06 51.57
CA ALA A 236 6.13 -0.70 51.08
C ALA A 236 5.28 -1.33 52.20
N TYR A 237 5.76 -1.34 53.45
CA TYR A 237 4.99 -1.80 54.60
C TYR A 237 3.96 -0.76 55.11
N ILE A 238 4.22 0.56 54.96
CA ILE A 238 3.34 1.62 55.51
C ILE A 238 2.17 1.94 54.55
N ALA A 239 2.43 1.98 53.24
CA ALA A 239 1.39 2.26 52.24
C ALA A 239 0.39 1.10 52.07
N LEU A 240 0.83 -0.14 52.33
CA LEU A 240 -0.04 -1.33 52.34
C LEU A 240 -0.97 -1.33 53.56
N GLU A 241 -0.46 -0.95 54.74
CA GLU A 241 -1.26 -0.79 55.97
C GLU A 241 -2.33 0.30 55.80
N MET A 242 -1.97 1.46 55.25
CA MET A 242 -2.92 2.56 55.02
C MET A 242 -3.98 2.23 53.94
N LYS A 243 -3.62 1.45 52.91
CA LYS A 243 -4.57 1.00 51.88
C LYS A 243 -5.51 -0.08 52.42
N ALA A 244 -5.03 -0.99 53.26
CA ALA A 244 -5.86 -2.01 53.90
C ALA A 244 -6.86 -1.37 54.88
N GLU A 245 -6.44 -0.39 55.68
CA GLU A 245 -7.32 0.26 56.66
C GLU A 245 -8.41 1.14 56.01
N ILE A 246 -8.13 1.80 54.88
CA ILE A 246 -9.16 2.56 54.13
C ILE A 246 -10.19 1.63 53.49
N ILE A 247 -9.77 0.48 52.97
CA ILE A 247 -10.67 -0.52 52.36
C ILE A 247 -11.54 -1.20 53.43
N GLU A 248 -10.99 -1.43 54.63
CA GLU A 248 -11.74 -2.01 55.75
C GLU A 248 -12.78 -1.03 56.34
N ARG A 249 -12.42 0.25 56.50
CA ARG A 249 -13.38 1.29 56.95
C ARG A 249 -14.50 1.56 55.94
N LEU A 250 -14.24 1.42 54.65
CA LEU A 250 -15.28 1.51 53.61
C LEU A 250 -16.19 0.29 53.57
N ARG A 251 -15.71 -0.88 54.02
CA ARG A 251 -16.51 -2.11 54.08
C ARG A 251 -17.42 -2.17 55.30
N ASP A 252 -16.98 -1.65 56.45
CA ASP A 252 -17.77 -1.64 57.70
C ASP A 252 -18.64 -0.38 57.89
N GLY A 253 -18.39 0.70 57.12
CA GLY A 253 -19.11 1.97 57.23
C GLY A 253 -20.48 2.04 56.54
N GLY A 254 -20.93 0.97 55.90
CA GLY A 254 -22.14 0.96 55.05
C GLY A 254 -23.48 1.02 55.79
N GLN A 255 -23.54 0.91 57.12
CA GLN A 255 -24.84 0.74 57.81
C GLN A 255 -25.15 1.61 59.06
N VAL A 256 -24.26 2.43 59.64
CA VAL A 256 -24.55 2.98 61.02
C VAL A 256 -24.36 4.49 61.26
N ARG A 257 -24.31 5.41 60.28
CA ARG A 257 -24.26 6.85 60.65
C ARG A 257 -24.94 7.86 59.72
N ARG A 258 -26.18 7.57 59.29
CA ARG A 258 -27.17 8.65 59.09
C ARG A 258 -27.75 9.05 60.45
N ARG A 259 -27.09 9.94 61.21
CA ARG A 259 -27.79 10.91 62.09
C ARG A 259 -26.83 11.93 62.74
N HIS A 260 -27.25 13.21 62.64
CA HIS A 260 -26.72 14.44 63.25
C HIS A 260 -25.37 14.96 62.71
N GLU A 261 -25.35 15.93 61.78
CA GLU A 261 -25.66 17.37 61.93
C GLU A 261 -24.55 18.19 62.62
N THR A 262 -23.87 18.98 61.77
CA THR A 262 -23.73 20.44 61.88
C THR A 262 -23.14 21.01 63.17
N ALA A 263 -21.85 21.35 63.13
CA ALA A 263 -21.33 22.72 63.33
C ALA A 263 -19.80 22.71 63.59
N ASN A 264 -19.10 23.69 63.01
CA ASN A 264 -17.84 24.27 63.51
C ASN A 264 -16.51 23.50 63.39
N ASN A 265 -16.18 22.91 62.24
CA ASN A 265 -14.82 22.35 62.01
C ASN A 265 -13.96 23.09 60.96
N PHE A 266 -14.38 24.26 60.47
CA PHE A 266 -13.60 25.01 59.48
C PHE A 266 -12.59 26.01 60.06
N HIS A 267 -12.57 26.21 61.39
CA HIS A 267 -11.70 27.23 62.00
C HIS A 267 -10.34 26.72 62.50
N ASN A 268 -10.07 25.41 62.43
CA ASN A 268 -8.86 24.81 63.02
C ASN A 268 -7.76 24.43 62.02
N LEU A 269 -7.90 24.80 60.75
CA LEU A 269 -6.97 24.39 59.68
C LEU A 269 -5.91 25.43 59.30
N TYR A 270 -5.96 26.66 59.84
CA TYR A 270 -5.04 27.73 59.43
C TYR A 270 -4.02 28.20 60.46
N VAL A 271 -3.96 27.61 61.66
CA VAL A 271 -2.92 27.97 62.61
C VAL A 271 -2.40 26.72 63.32
N LYS A 272 -1.22 26.27 62.92
CA LYS A 272 -0.20 25.86 63.90
C LYS A 272 1.20 26.13 63.34
N ARG A 273 1.89 26.98 64.10
CA ARG A 273 3.32 27.25 64.08
C ARG A 273 4.06 26.09 64.74
#